data_AF-A0A0F9QL89-F1
#
_entry.id   AF-A0A0F9QL89-F1
#
_cell.length_a   1.000
_cell.length_b   1.000
_cell.length_c   1.000
_cell.angle_alpha   90.00
_cell.angle_beta   90.00
_cell.angle_gamma   90.00
#
_symmetry.space_group_name_H-M   'P 1'
#
loop_
_entity.id
_entity.type
_entity.pdbx_description
1 polymer ?
#
loop_
_entity_poly.entity_id
_entity_poly.type
_entity_poly.pdbx_seq_one_letter_code
_entity_poly.pdbx_strand_id
1 'polypeptide(L)' 'MEDETILIMLVKQYADKYGITFSSKYLDDPDKKQQLISLIQEANAGKRGPVTDDDLQ' A
#
# COMPACT_ATOMS: atom_id res chain seq x y z
N MET A 1 9.98 14.84 -3.10
CA MET A 1 9.34 15.46 -1.91
C MET A 1 7.82 15.37 -1.99
N GLU A 2 7.19 15.86 -3.07
CA GLU A 2 5.72 15.79 -3.22
C GLU A 2 5.19 14.35 -3.33
N ASP A 3 5.77 13.53 -4.22
CA ASP A 3 5.36 12.12 -4.42
C ASP A 3 5.48 11.26 -3.15
N GLU A 4 6.52 11.51 -2.36
CA GLU A 4 6.77 10.77 -1.12
C GLU A 4 5.78 11.16 -0.01
N THR A 5 5.36 12.43 0.01
CA THR A 5 4.31 12.91 0.93
C THR A 5 2.96 12.29 0.59
N ILE A 6 2.62 12.21 -0.71
CA ILE A 6 1.39 11.56 -1.18
C ILE A 6 1.39 10.08 -0.82
N LEU A 7 2.52 9.40 -1.04
CA LEU A 7 2.67 7.98 -0.71
C LEU A 7 2.48 7.73 0.80
N ILE A 8 3.09 8.55 1.65
CA ILE A 8 2.93 8.44 3.11
C ILE A 8 1.46 8.63 3.52
N MET A 9 0.77 9.63 2.95
CA MET A 9 -0.65 9.84 3.22
C MET A 9 -1.50 8.64 2.81
N LEU A 10 -1.24 8.07 1.63
CA LEU A 10 -1.95 6.90 1.13
C LEU A 10 -1.77 5.68 2.04
N VAL A 11 -0.52 5.39 2.42
CA VAL A 11 -0.18 4.29 3.33
C VAL A 11 -0.79 4.50 4.71
N LYS A 12 -0.79 5.74 5.22
CA LYS A 12 -1.41 6.08 6.50
C LYS A 12 -2.92 5.83 6.50
N GLN A 13 -3.63 6.32 5.47
CA GLN A 13 -5.08 6.08 5.33
C GLN A 13 -5.42 4.59 5.32
N TYR A 14 -4.58 3.79 4.68
CA TYR A 14 -4.71 2.34 4.67
C TYR A 14 -4.45 1.73 6.06
N ALA A 15 -3.35 2.11 6.70
CA ALA A 15 -2.95 1.59 8.00
C ALA A 15 -3.97 1.94 9.10
N ASP A 16 -4.60 3.11 9.02
CA ASP A 16 -5.67 3.52 9.94
C ASP A 16 -6.91 2.60 9.83
N LYS A 17 -7.12 1.95 8.68
CA LYS A 17 -8.26 1.05 8.42
C LYS A 17 -7.95 -0.42 8.68
N TYR A 18 -6.76 -0.89 8.30
CA TYR A 18 -6.43 -2.32 8.28
C TYR A 18 -5.18 -2.68 9.11
N GLY A 19 -4.46 -1.69 9.64
CA GLY A 19 -3.11 -1.89 10.18
C GLY A 19 -2.06 -2.19 9.11
N ILE A 20 -0.83 -2.45 9.54
CA ILE A 20 0.24 -2.90 8.65
C ILE A 20 0.10 -4.41 8.45
N THR A 21 -0.14 -4.82 7.21
CA THR A 21 -0.48 -6.19 6.82
C THR A 21 0.42 -6.74 5.72
N PHE A 22 1.37 -5.92 5.26
CA PHE A 22 2.39 -6.25 4.28
C PHE A 22 3.77 -5.79 4.78
N SER A 23 4.82 -6.41 4.27
CA SER A 23 6.21 -6.04 4.56
C SER A 23 6.61 -4.74 3.86
N SER A 24 7.23 -3.81 4.60
CA SER A 24 7.71 -2.53 4.05
C SER A 24 8.74 -2.68 2.94
N LYS A 25 9.44 -3.83 2.86
CA LYS A 25 10.41 -4.14 1.80
C LYS A 25 9.87 -3.95 0.38
N TYR A 26 8.56 -4.06 0.17
CA TYR A 26 7.95 -3.88 -1.15
C TYR A 26 7.88 -2.41 -1.58
N LEU A 27 8.05 -1.46 -0.66
CA LEU A 27 8.17 -0.03 -0.99
C LEU A 27 9.56 0.33 -1.54
N ASP A 28 10.55 -0.53 -1.31
CA ASP A 28 11.94 -0.38 -1.77
C ASP A 28 12.18 -1.07 -3.13
N ASP A 29 11.28 -1.96 -3.54
CA ASP A 29 11.30 -2.65 -4.84
C ASP A 29 10.45 -1.86 -5.86
N PRO A 30 11.02 -1.32 -6.94
CA PRO A 30 10.28 -0.49 -7.90
C PRO A 30 9.06 -1.17 -8.52
N ASP A 31 9.13 -2.47 -8.79
CA ASP A 31 8.05 -3.23 -9.44
C ASP A 31 6.95 -3.53 -8.42
N LYS A 32 7.33 -4.03 -7.24
CA LYS A 32 6.37 -4.33 -6.17
C LYS A 32 5.77 -3.06 -5.57
N LYS A 33 6.48 -1.93 -5.58
CA LYS A 33 5.99 -0.64 -5.09
C LYS A 33 4.79 -0.15 -5.88
N GLN A 34 4.87 -0.21 -7.22
CA GLN A 34 3.75 0.21 -8.07
C GLN A 34 2.52 -0.69 -7.85
N GLN A 35 2.73 -2.00 -7.76
CA GLN A 35 1.68 -2.96 -7.45
C GLN A 35 1.05 -2.68 -6.08
N LEU A 36 1.87 -2.52 -5.04
CA LEU A 36 1.42 -2.19 -3.68
C LEU A 36 0.59 -0.90 -3.63
N ILE A 37 1.02 0.15 -4.33
CA ILE A 37 0.28 1.42 -4.40
C ILE A 37 -1.11 1.21 -5.00
N SER A 38 -1.21 0.45 -6.11
CA SER A 38 -2.49 0.16 -6.76
C SER A 38 -3.44 -0.61 -5.83
N LEU A 39 -2.92 -1.63 -5.14
CA LEU A 39 -3.71 -2.44 -4.21
C LEU A 39 -4.17 -1.65 -2.99
N ILE A 40 -3.31 -0.78 -2.45
CA ILE A 40 -3.68 0.14 -1.36
C ILE A 40 -4.81 1.09 -1.80
N GLN A 41 -4.74 1.63 -3.01
CA GLN A 41 -5.79 2.51 -3.54
C GLN A 41 -7.14 1.77 -3.64
N GLU A 42 -7.14 0.52 -4.10
CA GLU A 42 -8.35 -0.30 -4.15
C GLU A 42 -8.92 -0.58 -2.75
N ALA A 43 -8.05 -0.88 -1.77
CA ALA A 43 -8.44 -1.15 -0.39
C ALA A 43 -9.02 0.10 0.30
N ASN A 44 -8.41 1.27 0.06
CA ASN A 44 -8.90 2.57 0.53
C ASN A 44 -10.24 2.93 -0.12
N ALA A 45 -10.41 2.64 -1.41
CA ALA A 45 -11.67 2.80 -2.13
C ALA A 45 -12.76 1.78 -1.73
N GLY A 46 -12.44 0.82 -0.84
CA GLY A 46 -13.38 -0.22 -0.40
C GLY A 46 -13.69 -1.28 -1.45
N LYS A 47 -12.90 -1.36 -2.53
CA LYS A 47 -13.06 -2.36 -3.60
C LYS A 47 -12.48 -3.72 -3.23
N ARG A 48 -11.57 -3.75 -2.25
CA ARG A 48 -10.99 -4.97 -1.68
C ARG A 48 -10.76 -4.86 -0.18
N GLY A 49 -10.48 -6.01 0.44
CA GLY A 49 -9.99 -6.12 1.80
C GLY A 49 -8.50 -5.77 1.93
N PRO A 50 -7.85 -6.14 3.05
CA PRO A 50 -6.45 -5.83 3.28
C PRO A 50 -5.54 -6.40 2.18
N VAL A 51 -4.45 -5.68 1.92
CA VAL A 51 -3.30 -6.07 1.11
C VAL A 51 -2.31 -6.79 2.00
N THR A 52 -1.86 -7.96 1.57
CA THR A 52 -0.94 -8.83 2.30
C THR A 52 0.28 -9.16 1.47
N ASP A 53 1.27 -9.81 2.08
CA ASP A 53 2.45 -10.30 1.37
C ASP A 53 2.09 -11.24 0.21
N ASP A 54 0.99 -12.00 0.32
CA ASP A 54 0.52 -12.93 -0.72
C ASP A 54 0.05 -12.22 -1.99
N ASP A 55 -0.45 -10.98 -1.87
CA ASP A 55 -0.82 -10.16 -3.03
C ASP A 55 0.39 -9.64 -3.81
N LEU A 56 1.59 -9.75 -3.23
CA LEU A 56 2.84 -9.18 -3.70
C LEU A 56 3.89 -10.24 -3.99
N GLN A 57 3.54 -11.54 -3.96
CA GLN A 57 4.41 -12.62 -4.42
C GLN A 57 4.69 -12.52 -5.93
#